data_AF-A0A238V580-F1
#
_entry.id   AF-A0A238V580-F1
#
_cell.length_a   1.000
_cell.length_b   1.000
_cell.length_c   1.000
_cell.angle_alpha   90.00
_cell.angle_beta   90.00
_cell.angle_gamma   90.00
#
_symmetry.space_group_name_H-M   'P 1'
#
loop_
_entity.id
_entity.type
_entity.pdbx_description
1 polymer ?
#
loop_
_entity_poly.entity_id
_entity_poly.type
_entity_poly.pdbx_seq_one_letter_code
_entity_poly.pdbx_strand_id
1 'polypeptide(L)'
;MSVAAVTLMRMEVTEQDIARIPRGNVRVPVAEFVEVWRAGERRNEEQTARGVRDWYAAGVIMTCRWMATATVRPNDGRRWYPARAPVTSRTRGAYEELIEAEFLAAEKLAMKQPRPAWLAKRVGWIEAVCATLRWAWRRSGPAPLELDAAPER
;
A
#
# COMPACT_ATOMS: atom_id res chain seq x y z
N MET A 1 -3.80 -18.58 -15.18
CA MET A 1 -2.80 -17.72 -14.53
C MET A 1 -2.88 -17.95 -13.02
N SER A 2 -1.79 -18.43 -12.42
CA SER A 2 -1.75 -18.88 -11.02
C SER A 2 -1.93 -17.71 -10.06
N VAL A 3 -2.96 -17.77 -9.22
CA VAL A 3 -3.22 -16.80 -8.16
C VAL A 3 -2.33 -17.21 -6.98
N ALA A 4 -1.12 -16.68 -6.92
CA ALA A 4 -0.37 -16.73 -5.67
C ALA A 4 -1.25 -16.07 -4.61
N ALA A 5 -1.65 -16.83 -3.59
CA ALA A 5 -2.08 -16.28 -2.33
C ALA A 5 -0.89 -15.45 -1.81
N VAL A 6 -0.89 -14.15 -2.13
CA VAL A 6 0.08 -13.22 -1.59
C VAL A 6 -0.36 -13.00 -0.16
N THR A 7 0.07 -13.87 0.75
CA THR A 7 0.16 -13.49 2.15
C THR A 7 1.14 -12.33 2.18
N LEU A 8 0.64 -11.14 2.48
CA LEU A 8 1.47 -9.94 2.53
C LEU A 8 2.36 -10.06 3.76
N MET A 9 3.64 -10.35 3.53
CA MET A 9 4.63 -10.45 4.59
C MET A 9 4.92 -9.06 5.15
N ARG A 10 5.05 -8.96 6.47
CA ARG A 10 5.52 -7.75 7.14
C ARG A 10 6.88 -7.34 6.58
N MET A 11 7.05 -6.04 6.38
CA MET A 11 8.33 -5.39 6.16
C MET A 11 8.56 -4.41 7.32
N GLU A 12 9.78 -4.41 7.85
CA GLU A 12 10.21 -3.32 8.72
C GLU A 12 10.56 -2.09 7.87
N VAL A 13 9.93 -0.94 8.16
CA VAL A 13 10.19 0.32 7.46
C VAL A 13 11.41 1.00 8.08
N THR A 14 12.55 0.86 7.42
CA THR A 14 13.83 1.38 7.91
C THR A 14 14.08 2.83 7.50
N GLU A 15 14.98 3.53 8.20
CA GLU A 15 15.41 4.88 7.82
C GLU A 15 16.03 4.93 6.42
N GLN A 16 16.66 3.84 5.98
CA GLN A 16 17.17 3.71 4.62
C GLN A 16 16.05 3.70 3.57
N ASP A 17 14.92 3.06 3.88
CA ASP A 17 13.77 3.04 2.97
C ASP A 17 13.11 4.43 2.91
N ILE A 18 13.06 5.14 4.04
CA ILE A 18 12.54 6.52 4.13
C ILE A 18 13.41 7.50 3.34
N ALA A 19 14.73 7.43 3.53
CA ALA A 19 15.68 8.30 2.83
C ALA A 19 15.66 8.14 1.30
N ARG A 20 15.16 7.00 0.81
CA ARG A 20 15.07 6.69 -0.62
C ARG A 20 13.73 7.06 -1.26
N ILE A 21 12.75 7.55 -0.49
CA ILE A 21 11.46 7.97 -1.03
C ILE A 21 11.68 9.10 -2.04
N PRO A 22 11.30 8.92 -3.33
CA PRO A 22 11.46 9.98 -4.31
C PRO A 22 10.54 11.17 -3.96
N ARG A 23 11.12 12.37 -3.91
CA ARG A 23 10.42 13.61 -3.51
C ARG A 23 9.18 13.93 -4.35
N GLY A 24 9.13 13.49 -5.61
CA GLY A 24 7.99 13.69 -6.50
C GLY A 24 6.83 12.72 -6.25
N ASN A 25 7.08 11.56 -5.64
CA ASN A 25 6.08 10.48 -5.57
C ASN A 25 5.02 10.70 -4.49
N VAL A 26 5.39 11.37 -3.40
CA VAL A 26 4.53 11.62 -2.24
C VAL A 26 4.35 13.11 -2.10
N ARG A 27 3.10 13.58 -2.13
CA ARG A 27 2.77 15.01 -2.06
C ARG A 27 2.29 15.47 -0.69
N VAL A 28 2.02 14.53 0.21
CA VAL A 28 1.81 14.79 1.65
C VAL A 28 3.16 14.85 2.38
N PRO A 29 3.24 15.36 3.62
CA PRO A 29 4.46 15.30 4.41
C PRO A 29 5.00 13.86 4.52
N VAL A 30 6.30 13.67 4.26
CA VAL A 30 6.93 12.34 4.26
C VAL A 30 6.78 11.65 5.62
N ALA A 31 6.85 12.40 6.72
CA ALA A 31 6.63 11.86 8.07
C ALA A 31 5.23 11.22 8.22
N GLU A 32 4.19 11.95 7.82
CA GLU A 32 2.79 11.46 7.85
C GLU A 32 2.61 10.23 6.95
N PHE A 33 3.22 10.24 5.76
CA PHE A 33 3.26 9.09 4.86
C PHE A 33 3.88 7.84 5.51
N VAL A 34 5.03 8.02 6.16
CA VAL A 34 5.75 6.94 6.84
C VAL A 34 4.95 6.42 8.03
N GLU A 35 4.26 7.28 8.78
CA GLU A 35 3.41 6.87 9.90
C GLU A 35 2.26 5.96 9.42
N VAL A 36 1.56 6.34 8.35
CA VAL A 36 0.50 5.51 7.75
C VAL A 36 1.06 4.18 7.25
N TRP A 37 2.23 4.21 6.59
CA TRP A 37 2.86 2.98 6.11
C TRP A 37 3.21 2.06 7.29
N ARG A 38 3.89 2.57 8.32
CA ARG A 38 4.24 1.81 9.53
C ARG A 38 2.99 1.28 10.25
N ALA A 39 1.92 2.08 10.35
CA ALA A 39 0.65 1.67 10.95
C ALA A 39 0.00 0.52 10.16
N GLY A 40 0.02 0.58 8.83
CA GLY A 40 -0.43 -0.51 7.98
C GLY A 40 0.34 -1.81 8.24
N GLU A 41 1.68 -1.75 8.21
CA GLU A 41 2.54 -2.92 8.46
C GLU A 41 2.25 -3.58 9.81
N ARG A 42 2.13 -2.79 10.89
CA ARG A 42 1.77 -3.28 12.23
C ARG A 42 0.39 -3.94 12.27
N ARG A 43 -0.62 -3.23 11.75
CA ARG A 43 -2.00 -3.74 11.69
C ARG A 43 -2.09 -5.06 10.93
N ASN A 44 -1.39 -5.18 9.80
CA ASN A 44 -1.39 -6.42 9.01
C ASN A 44 -0.73 -7.58 9.76
N GLU A 45 0.35 -7.32 10.49
CA GLU A 45 0.98 -8.33 11.36
C GLU A 45 0.04 -8.78 12.47
N GLU A 46 -0.57 -7.85 13.22
CA GLU A 46 -1.50 -8.13 14.30
C GLU A 46 -2.70 -8.97 13.83
N GLN A 47 -3.29 -8.61 12.68
CA GLN A 47 -4.42 -9.35 12.10
C GLN A 47 -3.98 -10.73 11.59
N THR A 48 -2.80 -10.82 10.96
CA THR A 48 -2.24 -12.11 10.51
C THR A 48 -1.99 -13.05 11.69
N ALA A 49 -1.46 -12.55 12.81
CA ALA A 49 -1.28 -13.32 14.04
C ALA A 49 -2.61 -13.86 14.60
N ARG A 50 -3.72 -13.18 14.33
CA ARG A 50 -5.10 -13.61 14.66
C ARG A 50 -5.74 -14.49 13.58
N GLY A 51 -5.01 -14.84 12.52
CA GLY A 51 -5.54 -15.60 11.38
C GLY A 51 -6.48 -14.81 10.46
N VAL A 52 -6.56 -13.48 10.63
CA VAL A 52 -7.44 -12.59 9.86
C VAL A 52 -6.66 -11.98 8.70
N ARG A 53 -7.25 -11.99 7.50
CA ARG A 53 -6.70 -11.29 6.33
C ARG A 53 -7.34 -9.92 6.22
N ASP A 54 -6.62 -8.89 6.66
CA ASP A 54 -7.03 -7.51 6.48
C ASP A 54 -6.64 -7.01 5.08
N TRP A 55 -7.57 -7.20 4.14
CA TRP A 55 -7.38 -6.79 2.75
C TRP A 55 -7.31 -5.27 2.57
N TYR A 56 -7.92 -4.50 3.47
CA TYR A 56 -7.83 -3.04 3.43
C TYR A 56 -6.42 -2.59 3.81
N ALA A 57 -5.90 -3.07 4.96
CA ALA A 57 -4.51 -2.79 5.37
C ALA A 57 -3.51 -3.26 4.29
N ALA A 58 -3.75 -4.41 3.66
CA ALA A 58 -2.93 -4.89 2.56
C ALA A 58 -2.91 -3.93 1.36
N GLY A 59 -4.05 -3.34 1.00
CA GLY A 59 -4.13 -2.34 -0.07
C GLY A 59 -3.31 -1.08 0.23
N VAL A 60 -3.39 -0.59 1.47
CA VAL A 60 -2.59 0.57 1.94
C VAL A 60 -1.10 0.25 1.85
N ILE A 61 -0.65 -0.85 2.45
CA ILE A 61 0.77 -1.24 2.50
C ILE A 61 1.35 -1.42 1.11
N MET A 62 0.64 -2.15 0.23
CA MET A 62 1.11 -2.39 -1.14
C MET A 62 1.32 -1.08 -1.89
N THR A 63 0.40 -0.13 -1.72
CA THR A 63 0.47 1.20 -2.34
C THR A 63 1.62 2.02 -1.77
N CYS A 64 1.75 2.10 -0.44
CA CYS A 64 2.85 2.82 0.22
C CYS A 64 4.22 2.29 -0.17
N ARG A 65 4.42 0.96 -0.13
CA ARG A 65 5.68 0.31 -0.54
C ARG A 65 6.04 0.67 -1.98
N TRP A 66 5.07 0.66 -2.89
CA TRP A 66 5.34 0.98 -4.30
C TRP A 66 5.65 2.46 -4.53
N MET A 67 4.89 3.37 -3.93
CA MET A 67 5.14 4.82 -4.01
C MET A 67 6.51 5.19 -3.41
N ALA A 68 6.93 4.51 -2.33
CA ALA A 68 8.24 4.65 -1.72
C ALA A 68 9.38 4.01 -2.52
N THR A 69 9.08 3.30 -3.62
CA THR A 69 10.05 2.49 -4.38
C THR A 69 10.78 1.45 -3.51
N ALA A 70 10.07 0.93 -2.50
CA ALA A 70 10.64 0.08 -1.47
C ALA A 70 11.13 -1.27 -2.03
N THR A 71 12.23 -1.76 -1.45
CA THR A 71 12.63 -3.16 -1.61
C THR A 71 12.02 -3.96 -0.47
N VAL A 72 11.08 -4.86 -0.81
CA VAL A 72 10.43 -5.73 0.17
C VAL A 72 11.40 -6.84 0.56
N ARG A 73 11.60 -6.99 1.87
CA ARG A 73 12.50 -7.96 2.49
C ARG A 73 11.66 -8.89 3.40
N PRO A 74 11.15 -10.01 2.88
CA PRO A 74 10.33 -10.93 3.67
C PRO A 74 11.14 -11.59 4.79
N ASN A 75 10.53 -11.74 5.97
CA ASN A 75 11.16 -12.36 7.14
C ASN A 75 11.22 -13.90 7.09
N ASP A 76 10.68 -14.53 6.05
CA ASP A 76 10.60 -16.00 5.88
C ASP A 76 11.73 -16.57 4.99
N GLY A 77 12.77 -15.78 4.73
CA GLY A 77 13.92 -16.19 3.92
C GLY A 77 13.69 -16.14 2.41
N ARG A 78 12.54 -15.66 1.94
CA ARG A 78 12.32 -15.42 0.50
C ARG A 78 13.22 -14.31 -0.04
N ARG A 79 13.54 -14.40 -1.33
CA ARG A 79 14.35 -13.40 -2.04
C ARG A 79 13.69 -12.03 -1.95
N TRP A 80 14.51 -11.01 -1.70
CA TRP A 80 14.08 -9.61 -1.75
C TRP A 80 13.53 -9.26 -3.13
N TYR A 81 12.52 -8.39 -3.18
CA TYR A 81 11.92 -7.97 -4.44
C TYR A 81 11.49 -6.51 -4.41
N PRO A 82 11.51 -5.80 -5.54
CA PRO A 82 10.97 -4.44 -5.62
C PRO A 82 9.45 -4.48 -5.42
N ALA A 83 8.93 -3.50 -4.69
CA ALA A 83 7.50 -3.30 -4.55
C ALA A 83 6.84 -3.10 -5.93
N ARG A 84 5.63 -3.65 -6.08
CA ARG A 84 4.88 -3.60 -7.34
C ARG A 84 3.66 -2.71 -7.21
N ALA A 85 3.29 -2.06 -8.31
CA ALA A 85 2.04 -1.32 -8.39
C ALA A 85 0.85 -2.24 -8.05
N PRO A 86 -0.05 -1.86 -7.14
CA PRO A 86 -1.04 -2.79 -6.57
C PRO A 86 -2.04 -3.37 -7.58
N VAL A 87 -2.49 -2.56 -8.53
CA VAL A 87 -3.49 -2.89 -9.55
C VAL A 87 -2.82 -3.33 -10.85
N THR A 88 -1.88 -2.55 -11.38
CA THR A 88 -1.27 -2.87 -12.68
C THR A 88 -0.10 -3.86 -12.58
N SER A 89 0.33 -4.21 -11.35
CA SER A 89 1.45 -5.13 -11.08
C SER A 89 2.78 -4.72 -11.71
N ARG A 90 2.93 -3.45 -12.10
CA ARG A 90 4.17 -2.92 -12.67
C ARG A 90 5.29 -2.99 -11.63
N THR A 91 6.45 -3.45 -12.08
CA THR A 91 7.68 -3.59 -11.26
C THR A 91 8.64 -2.41 -11.42
N ARG A 92 8.38 -1.51 -12.38
CA ARG A 92 9.11 -0.25 -12.49
C ARG A 92 8.77 0.64 -11.29
N GLY A 93 9.78 1.36 -10.80
CA GLY A 93 9.61 2.33 -9.72
C GLY A 93 8.51 3.33 -10.06
N ALA A 94 7.74 3.73 -9.05
CA ALA A 94 6.76 4.78 -9.17
C ALA A 94 7.47 6.06 -9.64
N TYR A 95 7.14 6.53 -10.84
CA TYR A 95 7.38 7.90 -11.29
C TYR A 95 6.02 8.51 -11.60
N GLU A 96 5.92 9.83 -11.65
CA GLU A 96 4.66 10.59 -11.61
C GLU A 96 3.59 10.05 -12.57
N GLU A 97 3.96 9.79 -13.82
CA GLU A 97 3.06 9.28 -14.86
C GLU A 97 2.55 7.86 -14.54
N LEU A 98 3.36 7.02 -13.90
CA LEU A 98 2.90 5.69 -13.46
C LEU A 98 1.99 5.79 -12.25
N ILE A 99 2.25 6.69 -11.30
CA ILE A 99 1.40 6.90 -10.13
C ILE A 99 0.02 7.37 -10.58
N GLU A 100 -0.01 8.32 -11.52
CA GLU A 100 -1.24 8.81 -12.13
C GLU A 100 -1.98 7.69 -12.89
N ALA A 101 -1.29 6.91 -13.72
CA ALA A 101 -1.89 5.80 -14.44
C ALA A 101 -2.41 4.70 -13.49
N GLU A 102 -1.72 4.45 -12.37
CA GLU A 102 -2.15 3.52 -11.34
C GLU A 102 -3.42 4.00 -10.63
N PHE A 103 -3.47 5.30 -10.31
CA PHE A 103 -4.65 5.92 -9.71
C PHE A 103 -5.88 5.77 -10.62
N LEU A 104 -5.76 6.11 -11.91
CA LEU A 104 -6.85 5.94 -12.87
C LEU A 104 -7.25 4.46 -13.04
N ALA A 105 -6.28 3.54 -13.02
CA ALA A 105 -6.57 2.11 -13.08
C ALA A 105 -7.33 1.62 -11.84
N ALA A 106 -6.96 2.11 -10.65
CA ALA A 106 -7.62 1.79 -9.40
C ALA A 106 -9.07 2.28 -9.37
N GLU A 107 -9.31 3.55 -9.73
CA GLU A 107 -10.66 4.13 -9.83
C GLU A 107 -11.54 3.35 -10.81
N LYS A 108 -10.99 3.05 -12.00
CA LYS A 108 -11.71 2.26 -13.01
C LYS A 108 -12.08 0.87 -12.50
N LEU A 109 -11.17 0.23 -11.77
CA LEU A 109 -11.43 -1.09 -11.20
C LEU A 109 -12.48 -1.02 -10.07
N ALA A 110 -12.46 0.03 -9.25
CA ALA A 110 -13.44 0.24 -8.19
C ALA A 110 -14.87 0.44 -8.73
N MET A 111 -15.01 1.12 -9.87
CA MET A 111 -16.29 1.39 -10.54
C MET A 111 -16.80 0.23 -11.40
N LYS A 112 -15.99 -0.81 -11.64
CA LYS A 112 -16.33 -1.88 -12.58
C LYS A 112 -17.48 -2.75 -12.05
N GLN A 113 -18.56 -2.83 -12.83
CA GLN A 113 -19.68 -3.73 -12.59
C GLN A 113 -19.90 -4.69 -13.76
N PRO A 114 -20.16 -5.99 -13.51
CA PRO A 114 -20.13 -6.63 -12.19
C PRO A 114 -18.70 -6.70 -11.62
N ARG A 115 -18.59 -6.60 -10.28
CA ARG A 115 -17.30 -6.70 -9.58
C ARG A 115 -16.62 -8.04 -9.90
N PRO A 116 -15.34 -8.05 -10.35
CA PRO A 116 -14.63 -9.31 -10.59
C PRO A 116 -14.61 -10.21 -9.35
N ALA A 117 -14.84 -11.52 -9.53
CA ALA A 117 -14.97 -12.48 -8.42
C ALA A 117 -13.74 -12.52 -7.49
N TRP A 118 -12.53 -12.32 -8.02
CA TRP A 118 -11.32 -12.27 -7.20
C TRP A 118 -11.28 -11.02 -6.30
N LEU A 119 -11.83 -9.89 -6.77
CA LEU A 119 -11.88 -8.63 -6.03
C LEU A 119 -13.00 -8.69 -4.97
N ALA A 120 -14.10 -9.36 -5.27
CA ALA A 120 -15.17 -9.60 -4.28
C ALA A 120 -14.67 -10.37 -3.04
N LYS A 121 -13.65 -11.23 -3.20
CA LYS A 121 -12.99 -11.95 -2.09
C LYS A 121 -11.99 -11.10 -1.30
N ARG A 122 -11.71 -9.87 -1.74
CA ARG A 122 -10.75 -8.93 -1.15
C ARG A 122 -11.45 -7.64 -0.73
N VAL A 123 -12.38 -7.78 0.20
CA VAL A 123 -13.23 -6.68 0.68
C VAL A 123 -12.35 -5.53 1.19
N GLY A 124 -12.58 -4.31 0.70
CA GLY A 124 -11.85 -3.11 1.11
C GLY A 124 -10.50 -2.90 0.41
N TRP A 125 -9.98 -3.87 -0.35
CA TRP A 125 -8.64 -3.75 -0.94
C TRP A 125 -8.54 -2.63 -1.98
N ILE A 126 -9.49 -2.56 -2.92
CA ILE A 126 -9.45 -1.54 -3.97
C ILE A 126 -9.78 -0.16 -3.40
N GLU A 127 -10.69 -0.13 -2.42
CA GLU A 127 -11.06 1.08 -1.69
C GLU A 127 -9.84 1.66 -0.94
N ALA A 128 -9.02 0.80 -0.32
CA ALA A 128 -7.76 1.20 0.32
C ALA A 128 -6.72 1.74 -0.67
N VAL A 129 -6.56 1.09 -1.83
CA VAL A 129 -5.63 1.57 -2.88
C VAL A 129 -6.06 2.95 -3.36
N CYS A 130 -7.34 3.14 -3.67
CA CYS A 130 -7.90 4.44 -4.05
C CYS A 130 -7.70 5.48 -2.96
N ALA A 131 -8.04 5.17 -1.70
CA ALA A 131 -7.89 6.10 -0.58
C ALA A 131 -6.43 6.54 -0.40
N THR A 132 -5.48 5.59 -0.45
CA THR A 132 -4.05 5.88 -0.32
C THR A 132 -3.53 6.77 -1.45
N LEU A 133 -3.91 6.50 -2.70
CA LEU A 133 -3.50 7.32 -3.85
C LEU A 133 -4.18 8.71 -3.84
N ARG A 134 -5.45 8.82 -3.45
CA ARG A 134 -6.11 10.13 -3.30
C ARG A 134 -5.40 10.98 -2.26
N TRP A 135 -5.11 10.41 -1.10
CA TRP A 135 -4.44 11.12 -0.02
C TRP A 135 -2.98 11.45 -0.38
N ALA A 136 -2.14 10.46 -0.64
CA ALA A 136 -0.70 10.66 -0.80
C ALA A 136 -0.30 11.34 -2.12
N TRP A 137 -1.03 11.08 -3.23
CA TRP A 137 -0.69 11.61 -4.56
C TRP A 137 -1.58 12.79 -4.98
N ARG A 138 -2.90 12.72 -4.75
CA ARG A 138 -3.81 13.83 -5.09
C ARG A 138 -3.94 14.88 -4.00
N ARG A 139 -3.40 14.64 -2.80
CA ARG A 139 -3.60 15.49 -1.61
C ARG A 139 -5.09 15.74 -1.35
N SER A 140 -5.88 14.68 -1.46
CA SER A 140 -7.33 14.74 -1.35
C SER A 140 -7.85 13.63 -0.45
N GLY A 141 -8.78 13.97 0.44
CA GLY A 141 -9.31 13.06 1.45
C GLY A 141 -8.36 12.84 2.63
N PRO A 142 -8.84 12.12 3.67
CA PRO A 142 -8.04 11.82 4.86
C PRO A 142 -7.01 10.72 4.59
N ALA A 143 -6.06 10.58 5.51
CA ALA A 143 -5.19 9.41 5.57
C ALA A 143 -6.03 8.11 5.58
N PRO A 144 -5.61 7.06 4.86
CA PRO A 144 -6.42 5.84 4.70
C PRO A 144 -6.50 4.98 5.97
N LEU A 145 -5.62 5.21 6.95
CA LEU A 145 -5.64 4.57 8.25
C LEU A 145 -5.62 5.66 9.32
N GLU A 146 -6.44 5.47 10.35
CA GLU A 146 -6.35 6.27 11.57
C GLU A 146 -5.00 5.95 12.23
N LEU A 147 -4.24 7.01 12.50
CA LEU A 147 -3.04 6.93 13.31
C LEU A 147 -3.50 7.12 14.75
N ASP A 148 -3.13 6.21 15.64
CA ASP A 148 -3.30 6.46 17.07
C ASP A 148 -2.57 7.78 17.39
N ALA A 149 -3.32 8.78 17.85
CA ALA A 149 -2.70 9.99 18.37
C ALA A 149 -1.75 9.56 19.50
N ALA A 150 -0.49 10.01 19.44
CA ALA A 150 0.43 9.81 20.55
C ALA A 150 -0.25 10.29 21.85
N PRO A 151 -0.14 9.55 22.97
CA PRO A 151 -0.64 10.07 24.23
C PRO A 151 0.04 11.41 24.50
N GLU A 152 -0.78 12.45 24.74
CA GLU A 152 -0.29 13.75 25.20
C GLU A 152 0.62 13.53 26.42
N ARG A 153 1.83 14.08 26.35
CA ARG A 153 2.80 14.04 27.45
C ARG A 153 2.47 15.08 28.51
#